data_AF-A0A645B9T9-F1
#
_entry.id   AF-A0A645B9T9-F1
#
_cell.length_a   1.000
_cell.length_b   1.000
_cell.length_c   1.000
_cell.angle_alpha   90.00
_cell.angle_beta   90.00
_cell.angle_gamma   90.00
#
_symmetry.space_group_name_H-M   'P 1'
#
loop_
_entity.id
_entity.type
_entity.pdbx_description
1 polymer ?
#
loop_
_entity_poly.entity_id
_entity_poly.type
_entity_poly.pdbx_seq_one_letter_code
_entity_poly.pdbx_strand_id
1 'polypeptide(L)'
;MAVVIERDGHTTLALARVDRHGGTIRVEGLQVVPLATSGQAQLTSVSDIGWIGPMGLAVLGAGQESTQPSPYRLDLSTVAVQQIGQPDGWQARSIATLPNPESTRMVVVGDQGGAWRYEDVFTWPRLSGTITAAAYPG
;
A
#
# COMPACT_ATOMS: atom_id res chain seq x y z
N MET A 1 12.61 6.03 -1.16
CA MET A 1 11.15 6.25 -1.01
C MET A 1 10.45 5.33 -1.98
N ALA A 2 9.31 4.77 -1.60
CA ALA A 2 8.42 4.07 -2.53
C ALA A 2 7.40 5.07 -3.06
N VAL A 3 7.07 5.00 -4.34
CA VAL A 3 6.16 5.91 -5.04
C VAL A 3 5.24 5.13 -5.97
N VAL A 4 4.01 5.60 -6.09
CA VAL A 4 3.08 5.19 -7.15
C VAL A 4 3.16 6.26 -8.23
N ILE A 5 3.45 5.85 -9.47
CA ILE A 5 3.47 6.73 -10.63
C ILE A 5 2.24 6.44 -11.47
N GLU A 6 1.41 7.45 -11.68
CA GLU A 6 0.27 7.38 -12.59
C GLU A 6 0.65 7.97 -13.95
N ARG A 7 0.40 7.22 -15.03
CA ARG A 7 0.63 7.66 -16.40
C ARG A 7 -0.36 6.98 -17.34
N ASP A 8 -1.07 7.78 -18.14
CA ASP A 8 -2.04 7.29 -19.14
C ASP A 8 -3.08 6.31 -18.55
N GLY A 9 -3.52 6.55 -17.29
CA GLY A 9 -4.45 5.68 -16.55
C GLY A 9 -3.81 4.44 -15.90
N HIS A 10 -2.52 4.20 -16.13
CA HIS A 10 -1.79 3.08 -15.54
C HIS A 10 -0.96 3.50 -14.34
N THR A 11 -0.97 2.68 -13.30
CA THR A 11 -0.17 2.90 -12.09
C THR A 11 1.04 1.97 -12.06
N THR A 12 2.22 2.51 -11.78
CA THR A 12 3.46 1.74 -11.61
C THR A 12 4.02 1.98 -10.22
N LEU A 13 4.34 0.90 -9.50
CA LEU A 13 5.09 0.98 -8.25
C LEU A 13 6.59 1.11 -8.56
N ALA A 14 7.25 2.06 -7.91
CA ALA A 14 8.68 2.24 -8.04
C ALA A 14 9.34 2.68 -6.73
N LEU A 15 10.65 2.44 -6.64
CA LEU A 15 11.52 3.02 -5.62
C LEU A 15 12.29 4.17 -6.24
N ALA A 16 12.45 5.26 -5.50
CA ALA A 16 13.24 6.41 -5.91
C ALA A 16 14.02 7.00 -4.74
N ARG A 17 15.18 7.59 -5.06
CA ARG A 17 15.90 8.47 -4.14
C ARG A 17 15.25 9.85 -4.18
N VAL A 18 14.96 10.39 -3.00
CA VAL A 18 14.48 11.77 -2.85
C VAL A 18 15.59 12.59 -2.23
N ASP A 19 16.11 13.56 -2.98
CA ASP A 19 17.06 14.55 -2.51
C ASP A 19 16.31 15.85 -2.21
N ARG A 20 16.63 16.47 -1.07
CA ARG A 20 16.01 17.72 -0.62
C ARG A 20 17.14 18.69 -0.30
N HIS A 21 17.39 19.63 -1.21
CA HIS A 21 18.46 20.60 -1.05
C HIS A 21 17.98 22.00 -1.45
N GLY A 22 18.21 22.99 -0.58
CA GLY A 22 17.91 24.40 -0.86
C GLY A 22 16.44 24.69 -1.21
N GLY A 23 15.48 23.95 -0.63
CA GLY A 23 14.06 24.10 -0.93
C GLY A 23 13.59 23.44 -2.23
N THR A 24 14.48 22.76 -2.95
CA THR A 24 14.12 21.94 -4.12
C THR A 24 14.04 20.46 -3.75
N ILE A 25 13.08 19.75 -4.36
CA ILE A 25 12.95 18.30 -4.25
C ILE A 25 13.37 17.70 -5.58
N ARG A 26 14.35 16.81 -5.56
CA ARG A 26 14.78 16.04 -6.73
C ARG A 26 14.47 14.57 -6.50
N VAL A 27 13.77 13.95 -7.45
CA VAL A 27 13.46 12.51 -7.44
C VAL A 27 14.32 11.85 -8.51
N GLU A 28 15.19 10.93 -8.13
CA GLU A 28 16.16 10.29 -9.02
C GLU A 28 16.27 8.79 -8.77
N GLY A 29 16.91 8.09 -9.72
CA GLY A 29 17.18 6.67 -9.59
C GLY A 29 15.90 5.85 -9.49
N LEU A 30 14.92 6.15 -10.36
CA LEU A 30 13.65 5.46 -10.38
C LEU A 30 13.87 3.99 -10.77
N GLN A 31 13.51 3.07 -9.88
CA GLN A 31 13.56 1.64 -10.10
C GLN A 31 12.15 1.07 -9.99
N VAL A 32 11.62 0.57 -11.10
CA VAL A 32 10.30 -0.08 -11.13
C VAL A 32 10.34 -1.37 -10.31
N VAL A 33 9.32 -1.56 -9.47
CA VAL A 33 9.12 -2.79 -8.70
C VAL A 33 8.09 -3.66 -9.44
N PRO A 34 8.46 -4.87 -9.89
CA PRO A 34 7.50 -5.73 -10.57
C PRO A 34 6.38 -6.15 -9.62
N LEU A 35 5.14 -6.06 -10.11
CA LEU A 35 3.93 -6.43 -9.37
C LEU A 35 3.38 -7.81 -9.76
N ALA A 36 4.12 -8.52 -10.61
CA ALA A 36 3.81 -9.86 -11.08
C ALA A 36 4.88 -10.83 -10.59
N THR A 37 4.48 -11.83 -9.81
CA THR A 37 5.33 -13.00 -9.52
C THR A 37 4.68 -14.27 -10.04
N SER A 38 5.51 -15.17 -10.54
CA SER A 38 5.09 -16.49 -10.98
C SER A 38 4.41 -17.25 -9.83
N GLY A 39 3.10 -17.49 -9.94
CA GLY A 39 2.34 -18.33 -9.00
C GLY A 39 1.56 -17.58 -7.90
N GLN A 40 1.48 -16.24 -7.93
CA GLN A 40 0.71 -15.44 -6.98
C GLN A 40 -0.24 -14.44 -7.69
N ALA A 41 -1.05 -13.71 -6.92
CA ALA A 41 -1.92 -12.66 -7.44
C ALA A 41 -1.10 -11.60 -8.18
N GLN A 42 -1.33 -11.46 -9.48
CA GLN A 42 -0.72 -10.41 -10.29
C GLN A 42 -1.49 -9.12 -10.07
N LEU A 43 -0.85 -8.12 -9.45
CA LEU A 43 -1.45 -6.79 -9.34
C LEU A 43 -1.20 -6.03 -10.63
N THR A 44 -2.27 -5.48 -11.20
CA THR A 44 -2.23 -4.66 -12.42
C THR A 44 -2.41 -3.19 -12.11
N SER A 45 -2.94 -2.86 -10.93
CA SER A 45 -3.00 -1.48 -10.41
C SER A 45 -2.63 -1.39 -8.94
N VAL A 46 -2.13 -0.22 -8.55
CA VAL A 46 -1.77 0.16 -7.18
C VAL A 46 -2.28 1.58 -6.93
N SER A 47 -3.10 1.77 -5.90
CA SER A 47 -3.70 3.07 -5.57
C SER A 47 -3.01 3.77 -4.40
N ASP A 48 -2.42 3.02 -3.46
CA ASP A 48 -1.73 3.59 -2.30
C ASP A 48 -0.71 2.61 -1.73
N ILE A 49 0.25 3.13 -0.97
CA ILE A 49 1.37 2.36 -0.41
C ILE A 49 1.79 2.90 0.95
N GLY A 50 2.33 2.01 1.78
CA GLY A 50 2.99 2.39 3.03
C GLY A 50 4.09 1.42 3.43
N TRP A 51 5.13 1.93 4.07
CA TRP A 51 6.20 1.10 4.60
C TRP A 51 5.73 0.32 5.81
N ILE A 52 6.02 -0.98 5.85
CA ILE A 52 5.75 -1.85 7.00
C ILE A 52 7.04 -2.43 7.60
N GLY A 53 8.17 -2.23 6.95
CA GLY A 53 9.52 -2.56 7.41
C GLY A 53 10.57 -2.14 6.39
N PRO A 54 11.87 -2.41 6.62
CA PRO A 54 12.96 -1.97 5.73
C PRO A 54 12.86 -2.51 4.29
N MET A 55 12.34 -3.73 4.15
CA MET A 55 12.19 -4.42 2.85
C MET A 55 10.73 -4.75 2.54
N GLY A 56 9.78 -4.18 3.29
CA GLY A 56 8.37 -4.53 3.20
C GLY A 56 7.48 -3.32 2.96
N LEU A 57 6.59 -3.44 1.97
CA LEU A 57 5.52 -2.50 1.68
C LEU A 57 4.16 -3.15 1.93
N ALA A 58 3.24 -2.38 2.50
CA ALA A 58 1.81 -2.62 2.28
C ALA A 58 1.38 -1.84 1.05
N VAL A 59 0.59 -2.48 0.20
CA VAL A 59 0.15 -1.98 -1.10
C VAL A 59 -1.36 -2.14 -1.17
N LEU A 60 -2.10 -1.07 -1.44
CA LEU A 60 -3.47 -1.19 -1.92
C LEU A 60 -3.42 -1.41 -3.41
N GLY A 61 -3.82 -2.60 -3.87
CA GLY A 61 -3.75 -2.96 -5.27
C GLY A 61 -4.91 -3.84 -5.69
N ALA A 62 -5.04 -4.00 -7.01
CA ALA A 62 -6.07 -4.82 -7.62
C ALA A 62 -5.48 -5.64 -8.78
N GLY A 63 -6.01 -6.85 -8.97
CA GLY A 63 -5.57 -7.73 -10.07
C GLY A 63 -6.18 -7.34 -11.42
N GLN A 64 -7.29 -6.61 -11.40
CA GLN A 64 -7.92 -6.00 -12.57
C GLN A 64 -8.36 -4.57 -12.21
N GLU A 65 -8.35 -3.67 -13.19
CA GLU A 65 -8.72 -2.26 -12.98
C GLU A 65 -10.15 -2.08 -12.47
N SER A 66 -11.06 -2.99 -12.83
CA SER A 66 -12.45 -3.00 -12.36
C SER A 66 -12.66 -3.63 -10.98
N THR A 67 -11.62 -4.22 -10.38
CA THR A 67 -11.72 -4.87 -9.07
C THR A 67 -11.35 -3.90 -7.95
N GLN A 68 -12.07 -4.01 -6.84
CA GLN A 68 -11.84 -3.18 -5.66
C GLN A 68 -10.41 -3.39 -5.12
N PRO A 69 -9.65 -2.31 -4.86
CA PRO A 69 -8.33 -2.41 -4.24
C PRO A 69 -8.40 -3.11 -2.89
N SER A 70 -7.47 -4.03 -2.67
CA SER A 70 -7.30 -4.77 -1.42
C SER A 70 -5.86 -4.61 -0.90
N PRO A 71 -5.61 -4.78 0.40
CA PRO A 71 -4.26 -4.72 0.94
C PRO A 71 -3.45 -5.98 0.62
N TYR A 72 -2.23 -5.76 0.15
CA TYR A 72 -1.22 -6.76 -0.10
C TYR A 72 0.08 -6.39 0.60
N ARG A 73 0.83 -7.40 1.03
CA ARG A 73 2.21 -7.30 1.46
C ARG A 73 3.09 -7.57 0.25
N LEU A 74 4.04 -6.67 0.01
CA LEU A 74 5.09 -6.82 -0.98
C LEU A 74 6.43 -6.90 -0.26
N ASP A 75 7.15 -8.00 -0.47
CA ASP A 75 8.53 -8.17 -0.05
C ASP A 75 9.47 -7.74 -1.18
N LEU A 76 10.26 -6.69 -0.96
CA LEU A 76 11.16 -6.13 -1.96
C LEU A 76 12.39 -7.01 -2.24
N SER A 77 12.72 -7.96 -1.35
CA SER A 77 13.86 -8.86 -1.52
C SER A 77 13.55 -10.03 -2.46
N THR A 78 12.33 -10.54 -2.39
CA THR A 78 11.84 -11.68 -3.18
C THR A 78 10.88 -11.28 -4.28
N VAL A 79 10.42 -10.02 -4.26
CA VAL A 79 9.32 -9.48 -5.08
C VAL A 79 8.00 -10.23 -4.84
N ALA A 80 7.87 -10.97 -3.73
CA ALA A 80 6.66 -11.74 -3.46
C ALA A 80 5.49 -10.84 -3.03
N VAL A 81 4.30 -11.12 -3.59
CA VAL A 81 3.05 -10.41 -3.28
C VAL A 81 2.10 -11.37 -2.56
N GLN A 82 1.64 -10.99 -1.37
CA GLN A 82 0.70 -11.77 -0.59
C GLN A 82 -0.45 -10.90 -0.11
N GLN A 83 -1.69 -11.37 -0.26
CA GLN A 83 -2.84 -10.64 0.24
C GLN A 83 -2.84 -10.61 1.77
N ILE A 84 -3.23 -9.48 2.37
CA ILE A 84 -3.29 -9.30 3.83
C ILE A 84 -4.75 -9.33 4.27
N GLY A 85 -5.17 -10.41 4.92
CA GLY A 85 -6.56 -10.62 5.29
C GLY A 85 -7.49 -10.79 4.09
N GLN A 86 -8.78 -10.86 4.38
CA GLN A 86 -9.81 -11.04 3.36
C GLN A 86 -10.42 -9.69 2.96
N PRO A 87 -10.62 -9.40 1.66
CA PRO A 87 -11.38 -8.24 1.24
C PRO A 87 -12.81 -8.32 1.76
N ASP A 88 -13.27 -7.28 2.42
CA ASP A 88 -14.63 -7.21 2.99
C ASP A 88 -15.40 -6.00 2.44
N GLY A 89 -15.32 -5.80 1.12
CA GLY A 89 -16.14 -4.82 0.40
C GLY A 89 -15.82 -3.35 0.71
N TRP A 90 -14.66 -3.07 1.32
CA TRP A 90 -14.33 -1.79 1.96
C TRP A 90 -14.28 -0.58 1.03
N GLN A 91 -14.12 -0.80 -0.28
CA GLN A 91 -13.77 0.23 -1.27
C GLN A 91 -12.53 1.00 -0.80
N ALA A 92 -11.44 0.27 -0.53
CA ALA A 92 -10.24 0.83 0.06
C ALA A 92 -9.66 1.96 -0.80
N ARG A 93 -9.54 3.16 -0.23
CA ARG A 93 -9.03 4.37 -0.90
C ARG A 93 -7.64 4.78 -0.45
N SER A 94 -7.27 4.45 0.78
CA SER A 94 -5.95 4.78 1.33
C SER A 94 -5.54 3.81 2.44
N ILE A 95 -4.24 3.63 2.61
CA ILE A 95 -3.64 2.84 3.67
C ILE A 95 -2.62 3.66 4.44
N ALA A 96 -2.82 3.77 5.76
CA ALA A 96 -1.84 4.33 6.67
C ALA A 96 -1.06 3.17 7.31
N THR A 97 0.26 3.27 7.35
CA THR A 97 1.12 2.25 7.95
C THR A 97 2.04 2.86 9.00
N LEU A 98 2.36 2.09 10.03
CA LEU A 98 3.45 2.38 10.96
C LEU A 98 4.44 1.21 10.88
N PRO A 99 5.63 1.42 10.29
CA PRO A 99 6.68 0.41 10.32
C PRO A 99 7.10 0.17 11.77
N ASN A 100 6.97 -1.07 12.25
CA ASN A 100 7.51 -1.49 13.53
C ASN A 100 8.06 -2.91 13.39
N PRO A 101 9.32 -3.17 13.82
CA PRO A 101 9.96 -4.48 13.71
C PRO A 101 9.20 -5.63 14.38
N GLU A 102 8.44 -5.33 15.44
CA GLU A 102 7.75 -6.33 16.26
C GLU A 102 6.29 -6.53 15.86
N SER A 103 5.67 -5.54 15.23
CA SER A 103 4.27 -5.62 14.81
C SER A 103 4.00 -4.71 13.62
N THR A 104 3.36 -5.23 12.58
CA THR A 104 2.84 -4.38 11.51
C THR A 104 1.55 -3.70 11.99
N ARG A 105 1.50 -2.36 11.96
CA ARG A 105 0.27 -1.61 12.22
C ARG A 105 -0.19 -0.89 10.97
N MET A 106 -1.45 -1.09 10.61
CA MET A 106 -2.04 -0.51 9.41
C MET A 106 -3.49 -0.11 9.67
N VAL A 107 -3.94 0.92 8.97
CA VAL A 107 -5.36 1.27 8.87
C VAL A 107 -5.69 1.45 7.41
N VAL A 108 -6.70 0.74 6.93
CA VAL A 108 -7.33 1.00 5.64
C VAL A 108 -8.49 1.95 5.88
N VAL A 109 -8.54 3.02 5.10
CA VAL A 109 -9.73 3.86 4.98
C VAL A 109 -10.38 3.52 3.65
N GLY A 110 -11.68 3.29 3.68
CA GLY A 110 -12.49 3.03 2.51
C GLY A 110 -13.43 4.17 2.19
N ASP A 111 -14.25 3.98 1.17
CA ASP A 111 -15.29 4.94 0.82
C ASP A 111 -16.37 5.03 1.90
N GLN A 112 -17.17 6.11 1.86
CA GLN A 112 -18.28 6.35 2.80
C GLN A 112 -17.86 6.50 4.27
N GLY A 113 -16.57 6.76 4.53
CA GLY A 113 -16.03 7.02 5.86
C GLY A 113 -15.88 5.78 6.74
N GLY A 114 -15.77 4.60 6.14
CA GLY A 114 -15.34 3.39 6.84
C GLY A 114 -13.83 3.35 7.02
N ALA A 115 -13.36 2.87 8.17
CA ALA A 115 -11.96 2.53 8.37
C ALA A 115 -11.82 1.22 9.14
N TRP A 116 -10.77 0.47 8.84
CA TRP A 116 -10.50 -0.84 9.43
C TRP A 116 -9.05 -0.91 9.86
N ARG A 117 -8.81 -1.38 11.08
CA ARG A 117 -7.47 -1.51 11.64
C ARG A 117 -6.99 -2.94 11.47
N TYR A 118 -5.76 -3.11 11.00
CA TYR A 118 -5.10 -4.41 10.99
C TYR A 118 -4.74 -4.82 12.42
N GLU A 119 -5.19 -5.99 12.84
CA GLU A 119 -4.82 -6.58 14.14
C GLU A 119 -3.89 -7.78 13.97
N ASP A 120 -4.20 -8.64 13.01
CA ASP A 120 -3.40 -9.81 12.65
C ASP A 120 -3.64 -10.20 11.19
N VAL A 121 -2.94 -11.24 10.75
CA VAL A 121 -2.87 -11.73 9.35
C VAL A 121 -4.24 -11.84 8.67
N PHE A 122 -5.32 -12.05 9.42
CA PHE A 122 -6.66 -12.25 8.87
C PHE A 122 -7.66 -11.16 9.26
N THR A 123 -7.41 -10.40 10.33
CA THR A 123 -8.47 -9.62 10.98
C THR A 123 -8.30 -8.12 10.76
N TRP A 124 -9.37 -7.50 10.26
CA TRP A 124 -9.51 -6.06 10.05
C TRP A 124 -10.77 -5.55 10.73
N PRO A 125 -10.81 -5.32 12.05
CA PRO A 125 -12.01 -4.80 12.69
C PRO A 125 -12.31 -3.38 12.24
N ARG A 126 -13.60 -3.13 11.98
CA ARG A 126 -14.09 -1.79 11.64
C ARG A 126 -13.98 -0.87 12.84
N LEU A 127 -13.36 0.29 12.62
CA LEU A 127 -13.30 1.37 13.59
C LEU A 127 -14.67 2.06 13.68
N SER A 128 -15.01 2.54 14.88
CA SER A 128 -16.26 3.25 15.10
C SER A 128 -16.19 4.69 14.58
N GLY A 129 -17.32 5.20 14.08
CA GLY A 129 -17.44 6.56 13.56
C GLY A 129 -17.16 6.69 12.06
N THR A 130 -17.26 7.93 11.57
CA THR A 130 -16.95 8.29 10.19
C THR A 130 -15.50 8.76 10.12
N ILE A 131 -14.64 7.95 9.51
CA ILE A 131 -13.21 8.23 9.37
C ILE A 131 -12.90 8.41 7.89
N THR A 132 -12.49 9.61 7.51
CA THR A 132 -12.16 9.93 6.12
C THR A 132 -10.66 9.90 5.84
N ALA A 133 -9.81 9.92 6.88
CA ALA A 133 -8.37 9.84 6.75
C ALA A 133 -7.76 9.19 7.99
N ALA A 134 -6.65 8.49 7.80
CA ALA A 134 -5.84 7.94 8.87
C ALA A 134 -4.38 8.28 8.59
N ALA A 135 -3.63 8.53 9.65
CA ALA A 135 -2.19 8.68 9.60
C ALA A 135 -1.61 8.17 10.92
N TYR A 136 -0.39 7.64 10.86
CA TYR A 136 0.41 7.44 12.04
C TYR A 136 1.39 8.61 12.18
N PRO A 137 1.65 9.08 13.40
CA PRO A 137 2.69 10.09 13.62
C PRO A 137 4.05 9.51 13.23
N GLY A 138 4.88 10.34 12.60
CA GLY A 138 6.24 10.03 12.16
C GLY A 138 7.16 11.22 12.34
#